data_AF-A0A0G4NJA8-F1
#
_entry.id   AF-A0A0G4NJA8-F1
#
_cell.length_a   1.000
_cell.length_b   1.000
_cell.length_c   1.000
_cell.angle_alpha   90.00
_cell.angle_beta   90.00
_cell.angle_gamma   90.00
#
_symmetry.space_group_name_H-M   'P 1'
#
loop_
_entity.id
_entity.type
_entity.pdbx_description
1 polymer ?
#
loop_
_entity_poly.entity_id
_entity_poly.type
_entity_poly.pdbx_seq_one_letter_code
_entity_poly.pdbx_strand_id
1 'polypeptide(L)'
;GSNCTDCPNSFIPINRTFVVAGGRFREPYYWDSFWILEGLLRTGGSFIEVSRNQIENFLDLVDQYGFVMNGARRYYLNRSQPPLLSQMVRLYVDHTNDTDILGRALPLLIKEHEWWTVNRTVEVSKD
;
A
#
# COMPACT_ATOMS: atom_id res chain seq x y z
N GLY A 1 -28.19 12.98 -7.06
CA GLY A 1 -27.94 11.75 -6.30
C GLY A 1 -27.74 12.13 -4.85
N SER A 2 -28.52 11.58 -3.94
CA SER A 2 -28.43 11.88 -2.51
C SER A 2 -27.09 11.38 -1.94
N ASN A 3 -26.33 12.28 -1.32
CA ASN A 3 -25.19 11.90 -0.47
C ASN A 3 -25.76 11.25 0.80
N CYS A 4 -25.92 9.93 0.75
CA CYS A 4 -26.27 9.11 1.90
C CYS A 4 -25.05 8.97 2.81
N THR A 5 -25.05 9.69 3.93
CA THR A 5 -23.97 9.65 4.94
C THR A 5 -23.96 8.35 5.75
N ASP A 6 -25.09 7.64 5.84
CA ASP A 6 -25.26 6.42 6.66
C ASP A 6 -25.34 5.12 5.85
N CYS A 7 -25.02 5.17 4.55
CA CYS A 7 -25.01 3.96 3.73
C CYS A 7 -23.78 3.10 4.10
N PRO A 8 -23.97 1.79 4.39
CA PRO A 8 -22.85 0.94 4.79
C PRO A 8 -21.81 0.88 3.68
N ASN A 9 -20.59 1.32 4.01
CA ASN A 9 -19.47 1.31 3.09
C ASN A 9 -18.37 0.38 3.60
N SER A 10 -17.97 -0.54 2.74
CA SER A 10 -16.84 -1.43 3.00
C SER A 10 -15.50 -0.76 2.74
N PHE A 11 -15.44 0.37 2.05
CA PHE A 11 -14.20 1.09 1.75
C PHE A 11 -13.55 1.60 3.04
N ILE A 12 -12.25 1.38 3.15
CA ILE A 12 -11.41 1.99 4.17
C ILE A 12 -10.93 3.33 3.60
N PRO A 13 -11.19 4.46 4.27
CA PRO A 13 -10.79 5.78 3.79
C PRO A 13 -9.29 5.85 3.48
N ILE A 14 -8.97 6.41 2.31
CA ILE A 14 -7.60 6.67 1.85
C ILE A 14 -7.46 8.18 1.66
N ASN A 15 -6.43 8.78 2.25
CA ASN A 15 -6.32 10.24 2.40
C ASN A 15 -5.73 10.96 1.18
N ARG A 16 -4.93 10.27 0.37
CA ARG A 16 -4.23 10.86 -0.79
C ARG A 16 -4.64 10.20 -2.09
N THR A 17 -4.31 10.82 -3.22
CA THR A 17 -4.59 10.26 -4.54
C THR A 17 -3.95 8.88 -4.71
N PHE A 18 -4.65 7.99 -5.41
CA PHE A 18 -4.22 6.62 -5.65
C PHE A 18 -4.73 6.16 -7.02
N VAL A 19 -4.12 5.11 -7.55
CA VAL A 19 -4.51 4.49 -8.82
C VAL A 19 -5.10 3.11 -8.54
N VAL A 20 -6.11 2.73 -9.31
CA VAL A 20 -6.74 1.40 -9.26
C VAL A 20 -6.34 0.58 -10.47
N ALA A 21 -6.36 -0.75 -10.36
CA ALA A 21 -6.06 -1.66 -11.46
C ALA A 21 -7.02 -1.53 -12.67
N GLY A 22 -8.17 -0.86 -12.49
CA GLY A 22 -9.13 -0.54 -13.55
C GLY A 22 -10.33 -1.49 -13.61
N GLY A 23 -11.24 -1.23 -14.54
CA GLY A 23 -12.46 -2.02 -14.72
C GLY A 23 -13.38 -1.97 -13.50
N ARG A 24 -13.57 -3.12 -12.84
CA ARG A 24 -14.47 -3.24 -11.68
C ARG A 24 -13.85 -2.84 -10.34
N PHE A 25 -12.53 -2.66 -10.29
CA PHE A 25 -11.81 -2.38 -9.05
C PHE A 25 -11.96 -0.90 -8.67
N ARG A 26 -12.28 -0.62 -7.40
CA ARG A 26 -12.57 0.72 -6.89
C ARG A 26 -11.75 1.09 -5.64
N GLU A 27 -10.66 0.37 -5.41
CA GLU A 27 -9.77 0.52 -4.27
C GLU A 27 -8.33 0.23 -4.71
N PRO A 28 -7.31 0.75 -4.01
CA PRO A 28 -5.94 0.37 -4.28
C PRO A 28 -5.75 -1.11 -3.92
N TYR A 29 -5.10 -1.86 -4.79
CA TYR A 29 -4.68 -3.24 -4.55
C TYR A 29 -3.18 -3.27 -4.31
N TYR A 30 -2.75 -4.01 -3.29
CA TYR A 30 -1.39 -3.89 -2.76
C TYR A 30 -0.32 -4.22 -3.79
N TRP A 31 -0.26 -5.47 -4.27
CA TRP A 31 0.80 -5.88 -5.20
C TRP A 31 0.63 -5.28 -6.62
N ASP A 32 -0.60 -5.03 -7.07
CA ASP A 32 -0.89 -4.39 -8.37
C ASP A 32 -0.28 -2.98 -8.41
N SER A 33 -0.31 -2.27 -7.27
CA SER A 33 0.25 -0.93 -7.16
C SER A 33 1.74 -0.88 -7.42
N PHE A 34 2.50 -1.96 -7.19
CA PHE A 34 3.94 -1.97 -7.47
C PHE A 34 4.20 -1.77 -8.97
N TRP A 35 3.47 -2.54 -9.80
CA TRP A 35 3.57 -2.46 -11.26
C TRP A 35 3.03 -1.14 -11.81
N ILE A 36 2.00 -0.58 -11.16
CA ILE A 36 1.49 0.75 -11.50
C ILE A 36 2.57 1.81 -11.21
N LEU A 37 3.21 1.77 -10.04
CA LEU A 37 4.26 2.71 -9.64
C LEU A 37 5.46 2.68 -10.60
N GLU A 38 5.88 1.50 -11.06
CA GLU A 38 6.87 1.34 -12.13
C GLU A 38 6.52 2.16 -13.37
N GLY A 39 5.27 2.08 -13.84
CA GLY A 39 4.80 2.82 -15.00
C GLY A 39 4.68 4.33 -14.75
N LEU A 40 4.13 4.71 -13.59
CA LEU A 40 3.94 6.11 -13.20
C LEU A 40 5.28 6.85 -13.09
N LEU A 41 6.26 6.24 -12.41
CA LEU A 41 7.57 6.85 -12.23
C LEU A 41 8.29 7.04 -13.56
N ARG A 42 8.29 6.03 -14.44
CA ARG A 42 8.87 6.16 -15.79
C ARG A 42 8.22 7.24 -16.65
N THR A 43 6.94 7.54 -16.41
CA THR A 43 6.22 8.61 -17.11
C THR A 43 6.61 9.98 -16.58
N GLY A 44 6.94 10.09 -15.28
CA GLY A 44 7.43 11.32 -14.65
C GLY A 44 6.36 12.40 -14.45
N GLY A 45 6.78 13.65 -14.22
CA GLY A 45 5.87 14.78 -14.02
C GLY A 45 4.96 14.61 -12.79
N SER A 46 3.67 14.91 -12.94
CA SER A 46 2.68 14.77 -11.85
C SER A 46 2.49 13.32 -11.38
N PHE A 47 2.89 12.32 -12.17
CA PHE A 47 2.81 10.92 -11.78
C PHE A 47 3.80 10.54 -10.67
N ILE A 48 4.88 11.33 -10.48
CA ILE A 48 5.80 11.14 -9.35
C ILE A 48 5.09 11.41 -8.03
N GLU A 49 4.29 12.48 -7.96
CA GLU A 49 3.51 12.82 -6.77
C GLU A 49 2.43 11.76 -6.50
N VAL A 50 1.76 11.26 -7.54
CA VAL A 50 0.78 10.17 -7.40
C VAL A 50 1.44 8.90 -6.85
N SER A 51 2.65 8.55 -7.31
CA SER A 51 3.42 7.44 -6.77
C SER A 51 3.76 7.63 -5.29
N ARG A 52 4.21 8.83 -4.89
CA ARG A 52 4.47 9.16 -3.48
C ARG A 52 3.21 9.01 -2.65
N ASN A 53 2.09 9.56 -3.12
CA ASN A 53 0.80 9.51 -2.44
C ASN A 53 0.31 8.07 -2.24
N GLN A 54 0.48 7.20 -3.23
CA GLN A 54 0.15 5.78 -3.11
C GLN A 54 0.99 5.07 -2.03
N ILE A 55 2.29 5.35 -1.96
CA ILE A 55 3.18 4.79 -0.93
C ILE A 55 2.77 5.29 0.45
N GLU A 56 2.55 6.59 0.61
CA GLU A 56 2.12 7.21 1.86
C GLU A 56 0.77 6.68 2.34
N ASN A 57 -0.15 6.38 1.42
CA ASN A 57 -1.42 5.73 1.75
C ASN A 57 -1.20 4.30 2.30
N PHE A 58 -0.27 3.53 1.73
CA PHE A 58 0.06 2.20 2.28
C PHE A 58 0.79 2.29 3.62
N LEU A 59 1.63 3.29 3.81
CA LEU A 59 2.22 3.58 5.12
C LEU A 59 1.13 3.90 6.16
N ASP A 60 0.10 4.67 5.81
CA ASP A 60 -1.06 4.89 6.69
C ASP A 60 -1.76 3.56 7.07
N LEU A 61 -1.92 2.64 6.11
CA LEU A 61 -2.54 1.34 6.38
C LEU A 61 -1.69 0.47 7.31
N VAL A 62 -0.37 0.47 7.14
CA VAL A 62 0.56 -0.22 8.06
C VAL A 62 0.52 0.42 9.44
N ASP A 63 0.45 1.74 9.52
CA ASP A 63 0.36 2.43 10.80
C ASP A 63 -0.93 2.05 11.54
N GLN A 64 -2.07 2.04 10.84
CA GLN A 64 -3.37 1.76 11.43
C GLN A 64 -3.64 0.27 11.70
N TYR A 65 -3.21 -0.62 10.80
CA TYR A 65 -3.60 -2.04 10.80
C TYR A 65 -2.42 -3.00 10.99
N GLY A 66 -1.18 -2.50 10.94
CA GLY A 66 0.04 -3.30 11.07
C GLY A 66 0.55 -3.91 9.76
N PHE A 67 -0.26 -3.90 8.69
CA PHE A 67 0.10 -4.43 7.38
C PHE A 67 -0.76 -3.81 6.27
N VAL A 68 -0.32 -3.92 5.02
CA VAL A 68 -1.17 -3.54 3.88
C VAL A 68 -2.12 -4.69 3.54
N MET A 69 -3.42 -4.42 3.57
CA MET A 69 -4.46 -5.38 3.17
C MET A 69 -4.45 -5.62 1.65
N ASN A 70 -5.07 -6.71 1.18
CA ASN A 70 -5.21 -7.02 -0.25
C ASN A 70 -5.74 -5.82 -1.06
N GLY A 71 -6.76 -5.14 -0.52
CA GLY A 71 -7.18 -3.81 -0.96
C GLY A 71 -7.86 -3.06 0.19
N ALA A 72 -8.13 -1.77 0.01
CA ALA A 72 -8.68 -0.89 1.06
C ALA A 72 -10.18 -1.15 1.33
N ARG A 73 -10.50 -2.35 1.79
CA ARG A 73 -11.86 -2.81 2.12
C ARG A 73 -11.88 -3.52 3.46
N ARG A 74 -12.90 -3.28 4.28
CA ARG A 74 -13.07 -3.89 5.61
C ARG A 74 -13.02 -5.41 5.59
N TYR A 75 -13.57 -6.05 4.56
CA TYR A 75 -13.53 -7.51 4.42
C TYR A 75 -12.14 -8.07 4.04
N TYR A 76 -11.15 -7.22 3.79
CA TYR A 76 -9.74 -7.61 3.59
C TYR A 76 -8.86 -7.42 4.83
N LEU A 77 -9.43 -7.02 5.99
CA LEU A 77 -8.69 -6.87 7.24
C LEU A 77 -8.02 -8.16 7.76
N ASN A 78 -8.33 -9.31 7.19
CA ASN A 78 -7.71 -10.60 7.51
C ASN A 78 -6.78 -11.14 6.41
N ARG A 79 -6.57 -10.38 5.32
CA ARG A 79 -5.88 -10.86 4.12
C ARG A 79 -4.97 -9.79 3.52
N SER A 80 -3.71 -10.14 3.33
CA SER A 80 -2.73 -9.33 2.57
C SER A 80 -2.51 -9.87 1.15
N GLN A 81 -1.48 -9.38 0.48
CA GLN A 81 -0.92 -9.79 -0.81
C GLN A 81 0.61 -9.84 -0.67
N PRO A 82 1.36 -10.30 -1.70
CA PRO A 82 2.81 -10.27 -1.64
C PRO A 82 3.35 -8.90 -1.15
N PRO A 83 4.18 -8.87 -0.10
CA PRO A 83 4.60 -7.62 0.53
C PRO A 83 5.66 -6.91 -0.32
N LEU A 84 5.23 -5.88 -1.05
CA LEU A 84 6.07 -5.12 -1.97
C LEU A 84 6.29 -3.66 -1.53
N LEU A 85 5.81 -3.24 -0.34
CA LEU A 85 5.90 -1.83 0.09
C LEU A 85 7.35 -1.34 0.21
N SER A 86 8.27 -2.16 0.73
CA SER A 86 9.69 -1.82 0.79
C SER A 86 10.30 -1.63 -0.60
N GLN A 87 9.86 -2.42 -1.59
CA GLN A 87 10.27 -2.30 -2.97
C GLN A 87 9.68 -1.05 -3.63
N MET A 88 8.44 -0.67 -3.31
CA MET A 88 7.83 0.57 -3.77
C MET A 88 8.57 1.81 -3.24
N VAL A 89 8.91 1.82 -1.95
CA VAL A 89 9.70 2.91 -1.34
C VAL A 89 11.06 3.02 -2.01
N ARG A 90 11.76 1.89 -2.18
CA ARG A 90 13.05 1.86 -2.88
C ARG A 90 12.91 2.36 -4.32
N LEU A 91 11.93 1.86 -5.07
CA LEU A 91 11.69 2.26 -6.45
C LEU A 91 11.47 3.77 -6.59
N TYR A 92 10.70 4.37 -5.67
CA TYR A 92 10.49 5.81 -5.62
C TYR A 92 11.79 6.58 -5.37
N VAL A 93 12.57 6.17 -4.36
CA VAL A 93 13.85 6.82 -4.02
C VAL A 93 14.85 6.68 -5.16
N ASP A 94 14.99 5.49 -5.74
CA ASP A 94 15.90 5.22 -6.87
C ASP A 94 15.56 6.09 -8.09
N HIS A 95 14.29 6.42 -8.31
CA HIS A 95 13.85 7.24 -9.44
C HIS A 95 13.95 8.76 -9.18
N THR A 96 13.76 9.20 -7.94
CA THR A 96 13.60 10.63 -7.60
C THR A 96 14.78 11.23 -6.83
N ASN A 97 15.61 10.39 -6.21
CA ASN A 97 16.57 10.74 -5.16
C ASN A 97 15.94 11.46 -3.94
N ASP A 98 14.62 11.42 -3.78
CA ASP A 98 13.90 12.01 -2.64
C ASP A 98 13.95 11.05 -1.45
N THR A 99 14.90 11.29 -0.55
CA THR A 99 15.09 10.50 0.66
C THR A 99 14.20 10.94 1.83
N ASP A 100 13.43 12.03 1.70
CA ASP A 100 12.64 12.57 2.81
C ASP A 100 11.54 11.61 3.24
N ILE A 101 11.06 10.76 2.33
CA ILE A 101 10.09 9.69 2.62
C ILE A 101 10.62 8.66 3.62
N LEU A 102 11.94 8.46 3.71
CA LEU A 102 12.55 7.38 4.50
C LEU A 102 12.34 7.56 6.00
N GLY A 103 12.29 8.80 6.49
CA GLY A 103 12.09 9.09 7.91
C GLY A 103 10.78 8.50 8.43
N ARG A 104 9.73 8.51 7.61
CA ARG A 104 8.44 7.86 7.92
C ARG A 104 8.40 6.40 7.49
N ALA A 105 8.94 6.08 6.31
CA ALA A 105 8.79 4.76 5.72
C ALA A 105 9.52 3.68 6.52
N LEU A 106 10.77 3.92 6.94
CA LEU A 106 11.60 2.89 7.56
C LEU A 106 10.98 2.23 8.81
N PRO A 107 10.53 2.97 9.84
CA PRO A 107 9.92 2.34 11.03
C PRO A 107 8.64 1.57 10.70
N LEU A 108 7.85 2.03 9.71
CA LEU A 108 6.63 1.35 9.29
C LEU A 108 6.92 0.10 8.46
N LEU A 109 7.96 0.11 7.63
CA LEU A 109 8.42 -1.08 6.91
C LEU A 109 8.90 -2.17 7.87
N ILE A 110 9.60 -1.79 8.94
CA ILE A 110 9.99 -2.71 10.02
C ILE A 110 8.74 -3.29 10.69
N LYS A 111 7.75 -2.45 11.02
CA LYS A 111 6.47 -2.89 11.60
C LYS A 111 5.72 -3.88 10.71
N GLU A 112 5.64 -3.62 9.40
CA GLU A 112 5.01 -4.56 8.46
C GLU A 112 5.79 -5.88 8.40
N HIS A 113 7.12 -5.82 8.34
CA HIS A 113 7.97 -7.02 8.35
C HIS A 113 7.75 -7.87 9.61
N GLU A 114 7.73 -7.25 10.80
CA GLU A 114 7.43 -7.93 12.06
C GLU A 114 6.04 -8.57 12.04
N TRP A 115 5.02 -7.88 11.50
CA TRP A 115 3.69 -8.45 11.34
C TRP A 115 3.72 -9.72 10.48
N TRP A 116 4.48 -9.74 9.38
CA TRP A 116 4.65 -10.93 8.54
C TRP A 116 5.33 -12.07 9.29
N THR A 117 6.44 -11.78 9.98
CA THR A 117 7.19 -12.80 10.75
C THR A 117 6.33 -13.43 11.85
N VAL A 118 5.48 -12.64 12.52
CA VAL A 118 4.64 -13.14 13.62
C VAL A 118 3.39 -13.86 13.11
N ASN A 119 2.72 -13.34 12.07
CA ASN A 119 1.37 -13.80 11.70
C ASN A 119 1.34 -14.73 10.48
N ARG A 120 2.43 -14.82 9.71
CA ARG A 120 2.44 -15.47 8.38
C ARG A 120 3.65 -16.38 8.16
N THR A 121 4.45 -16.63 9.20
CA THR A 121 5.55 -17.61 9.17
C THR A 121 5.11 -18.90 9.86
N VAL A 122 5.53 -20.03 9.31
CA VAL A 122 5.36 -21.36 9.91
C VAL A 122 6.73 -21.99 10.08
N GLU A 123 6.98 -22.56 11.26
CA GLU A 123 8.19 -23.35 11.49
C GLU A 123 7.97 -24.75 10.91
N VAL A 124 8.87 -25.18 10.03
CA VAL A 124 8.83 -26.51 9.42
C VAL A 124 9.98 -27.32 10.00
N SER A 125 9.67 -28.30 10.84
CA SER A 125 10.62 -29.33 11.24
C SER A 125 10.70 -30.41 10.16
N LYS A 126 11.91 -30.89 9.87
CA LYS A 126 12.12 -32.05 9.00
C LYS A 126 12.18 -33.30 9.88
N ASP A 127 11.35 -34.29 9.55
CA ASP A 127 11.36 -35.63 10.16
C ASP A 127 12.68 -36.38 9.91
#